data_AF-E7GGA6-F1
#
_entry.id   AF-E7GGA6-F1
#
_cell.length_a   1.000
_cell.length_b   1.000
_cell.length_c   1.000
_cell.angle_alpha   90.00
_cell.angle_beta   90.00
_cell.angle_gamma   90.00
#
_symmetry.space_group_name_H-M   'P 1'
#
loop_
_entity.id
_entity.type
_entity.pdbx_description
1 polymer ?
#
loop_
_entity_poly.entity_id
_entity_poly.type
_entity_poly.pdbx_seq_one_letter_code
_entity_poly.pdbx_strand_id
1 'polypeptide(L)'
;MKINYIKNGDYLIPKLGITTSTTNSINRYGLLKLNYIKKHKKQLYRNLPMNNHLTDYLSSVSNECNIKFETIMNRIIIKMLLMKLF
;
A
#
# COMPACT_ATOMS: atom_id res chain seq x y z
N MET A 1 1.43 -18.90 21.02
CA MET A 1 0.50 -17.81 20.63
C MET A 1 -0.74 -17.90 21.51
N LYS A 2 -1.06 -16.89 22.32
CA LYS A 2 -2.21 -16.91 23.24
C LYS A 2 -3.41 -16.29 22.54
N ILE A 3 -4.43 -17.10 22.24
CA ILE A 3 -5.65 -16.64 21.58
C ILE A 3 -6.62 -16.21 22.69
N ASN A 4 -7.10 -14.98 22.64
CA ASN A 4 -8.13 -14.50 23.56
C ASN A 4 -9.50 -14.95 23.06
N TYR A 5 -10.41 -15.32 23.97
CA TYR A 5 -11.76 -15.76 23.63
C TYR A 5 -12.79 -14.77 24.20
N ILE A 6 -13.89 -14.59 23.48
CA ILE A 6 -15.08 -13.84 23.92
C ILE A 6 -16.19 -14.86 24.14
N LYS A 7 -16.84 -14.83 25.31
CA LYS A 7 -18.01 -15.66 25.59
C LYS A 7 -19.23 -15.07 24.91
N ASN A 8 -19.93 -15.88 24.12
CA ASN A 8 -21.18 -15.51 23.46
C ASN A 8 -22.21 -16.62 23.69
N GLY A 9 -23.12 -16.41 24.65
CA GLY A 9 -23.99 -17.47 25.18
C GLY A 9 -23.17 -18.58 25.85
N ASP A 10 -23.39 -19.81 25.42
CA ASP A 10 -22.69 -21.00 25.93
C ASP A 10 -21.35 -21.29 25.21
N TYR A 11 -21.00 -20.50 24.20
CA TYR A 11 -19.82 -20.72 23.38
C TYR A 11 -18.70 -19.72 23.67
N LEU A 12 -17.45 -20.18 23.52
CA LEU A 12 -16.25 -19.33 23.51
C LEU A 12 -15.79 -19.13 22.07
N ILE A 13 -15.91 -17.91 21.57
CA ILE A 13 -15.51 -17.52 20.22
C ILE A 13 -14.12 -16.90 20.29
N PRO A 14 -13.13 -17.39 19.50
CA PRO A 14 -11.82 -16.77 19.48
C PRO A 14 -11.94 -15.33 18.97
N LYS A 15 -11.35 -14.40 19.72
CA LYS A 15 -11.23 -12.98 19.35
C LYS A 15 -10.20 -12.84 18.25
N LEU A 16 -10.61 -13.18 17.04
CA LEU A 16 -9.86 -12.99 15.81
C LEU A 16 -10.00 -11.52 15.40
N GLY A 17 -9.21 -10.65 16.03
CA GLY A 17 -9.07 -9.27 15.57
C GLY A 17 -8.18 -9.23 14.33
N ILE A 18 -8.63 -8.58 13.27
CA ILE A 18 -7.70 -8.14 12.22
C ILE A 18 -6.84 -7.07 12.88
N THR A 19 -5.54 -7.30 13.01
CA THR A 19 -4.61 -6.21 13.32
C THR A 19 -4.84 -5.16 12.24
N THR A 20 -5.40 -4.01 12.59
CA THR A 20 -5.60 -2.91 11.66
C THR A 20 -4.22 -2.48 11.20
N SER A 21 -3.75 -3.04 10.08
CA SER A 21 -2.58 -2.53 9.38
C SER A 21 -2.86 -1.06 9.13
N THR A 22 -1.98 -0.18 9.59
CA THR A 22 -2.07 1.27 9.41
C THR A 22 -2.60 1.55 8.02
N THR A 23 -3.80 2.12 7.94
CA THR A 23 -4.48 2.41 6.67
C THR A 23 -3.79 3.57 6.00
N ASN A 24 -2.58 3.33 5.50
CA ASN A 24 -1.89 4.31 4.68
C ASN A 24 -2.66 4.44 3.37
N SER A 25 -2.83 5.68 2.92
CA SER A 25 -3.58 5.95 1.71
C SER A 25 -2.88 5.35 0.49
N ILE A 26 -3.68 4.72 -0.38
CA ILE A 26 -3.21 4.19 -1.66
C ILE A 26 -3.57 5.23 -2.72
N ASN A 27 -2.58 5.76 -3.42
CA ASN A 27 -2.78 6.75 -4.46
C ASN A 27 -2.90 6.10 -5.86
N ARG A 28 -2.97 6.93 -6.91
CA ARG A 28 -3.05 6.47 -8.31
C ARG A 28 -1.95 5.46 -8.67
N TYR A 29 -0.73 5.60 -8.16
CA TYR A 29 0.39 4.72 -8.48
C TYR A 29 0.21 3.33 -7.86
N GLY A 30 -0.30 3.25 -6.64
CA GLY A 30 -0.68 1.97 -6.02
C GLY A 30 -1.80 1.27 -6.77
N LEU A 31 -2.83 2.01 -7.22
CA LEU A 31 -3.92 1.44 -8.03
C LEU A 31 -3.42 0.93 -9.39
N LEU A 32 -2.52 1.65 -10.04
CA LEU A 32 -1.88 1.19 -11.28
C LEU A 32 -1.07 -0.09 -11.05
N LYS A 33 -0.32 -0.15 -9.95
CA LYS A 33 0.42 -1.37 -9.57
C LYS A 33 -0.53 -2.55 -9.32
N LEU A 34 -1.66 -2.31 -8.65
CA LEU A 34 -2.68 -3.32 -8.41
C LEU A 34 -3.23 -3.89 -9.72
N ASN A 35 -3.58 -3.04 -10.68
CA ASN A 35 -4.06 -3.47 -11.99
C ASN A 35 -3.01 -4.30 -12.74
N TYR A 36 -1.74 -3.88 -12.66
CA TYR A 36 -0.63 -4.62 -13.25
C TYR A 36 -0.46 -6.01 -12.65
N ILE A 37 -0.43 -6.14 -11.31
CA ILE A 37 -0.24 -7.45 -10.67
C ILE A 37 -1.43 -8.38 -10.91
N LYS A 38 -2.67 -7.85 -10.99
CA LYS A 38 -3.85 -8.64 -11.34
C LYS A 38 -3.75 -9.23 -12.75
N LYS A 39 -3.31 -8.43 -13.71
CA LYS A 39 -3.24 -8.84 -15.12
C LYS A 39 -2.03 -9.73 -15.43
N HIS A 40 -0.86 -9.38 -14.89
CA HIS A 40 0.42 -9.97 -15.31
C HIS A 40 1.10 -10.84 -14.24
N LYS A 41 0.76 -10.69 -12.95
CA LYS A 41 1.39 -11.42 -11.84
C LYS A 41 0.35 -12.07 -10.92
N LYS A 42 -0.50 -12.93 -11.49
CA LYS A 42 -1.63 -13.57 -10.77
C LYS A 42 -1.22 -14.32 -9.50
N GLN A 43 -0.09 -15.02 -9.52
CA GLN A 43 0.45 -15.72 -8.35
C GLN A 43 0.78 -14.74 -7.22
N LEU A 44 1.51 -13.67 -7.53
CA LEU A 44 1.83 -12.61 -6.57
C LEU A 44 0.55 -11.99 -6.00
N TYR A 45 -0.41 -11.66 -6.86
CA TYR A 45 -1.69 -11.10 -6.42
C TYR A 45 -2.48 -12.05 -5.50
N ARG A 46 -2.39 -13.37 -5.67
CA ARG A 46 -3.03 -14.34 -4.77
C ARG A 46 -2.31 -14.42 -3.42
N ASN A 47 -0.98 -14.38 -3.42
CA ASN A 47 -0.18 -14.56 -2.20
C ASN A 47 -0.28 -13.36 -1.24
N LEU A 48 -0.27 -12.12 -1.76
CA LEU A 48 -0.31 -10.92 -0.92
C LEU A 48 -1.54 -10.80 0.02
N PRO A 49 -2.79 -10.98 -0.45
CA PRO A 49 -3.97 -10.90 0.41
C PRO A 49 -4.05 -12.09 1.39
N MET A 50 -3.56 -13.28 1.01
CA MET A 50 -3.49 -14.43 1.92
C MET A 50 -2.57 -14.16 3.12
N ASN A 51 -1.50 -13.39 2.90
CA ASN A 51 -0.56 -13.01 3.95
C ASN A 51 -0.90 -11.66 4.60
N ASN A 52 -2.06 -11.07 4.29
CA ASN A 52 -2.49 -9.78 4.83
C ASN A 52 -1.51 -8.60 4.56
N HIS A 53 -0.72 -8.67 3.48
CA HIS A 53 0.32 -7.69 3.12
C HIS A 53 -0.03 -6.85 1.88
N LEU A 54 -1.19 -7.08 1.25
CA LEU A 54 -1.55 -6.41 0.00
C LEU A 54 -1.61 -4.88 0.17
N THR A 55 -2.24 -4.41 1.23
CA THR A 55 -2.41 -2.99 1.53
C THR A 55 -1.07 -2.31 1.77
N ASP A 56 -0.22 -2.89 2.62
CA ASP A 56 1.10 -2.36 2.95
C ASP A 56 2.01 -2.28 1.73
N TYR A 57 2.00 -3.33 0.89
CA TYR A 57 2.76 -3.36 -0.36
C TYR A 57 2.34 -2.24 -1.32
N LEU A 58 1.03 -2.10 -1.55
CA LEU A 58 0.51 -1.07 -2.45
C LEU A 58 0.76 0.34 -1.91
N SER A 59 0.70 0.53 -0.59
CA SER A 59 1.01 1.80 0.04
C SER A 59 2.50 2.14 -0.09
N SER A 60 3.40 1.19 0.14
CA SER A 60 4.84 1.37 -0.05
C SER A 60 5.15 1.83 -1.49
N VAL A 61 4.60 1.14 -2.50
CA VAL A 61 4.76 1.52 -3.90
C VAL A 61 4.17 2.90 -4.18
N SER A 62 3.00 3.21 -3.60
CA SER A 62 2.36 4.53 -3.74
C SER A 62 3.26 5.66 -3.27
N ASN A 63 3.87 5.50 -2.09
CA ASN A 63 4.77 6.49 -1.49
C ASN A 63 6.05 6.63 -2.31
N GLU A 64 6.68 5.52 -2.67
CA GLU A 64 7.92 5.52 -3.45
C GLU A 64 7.74 6.23 -4.80
N CYS A 65 6.66 5.93 -5.52
CA CYS A 65 6.35 6.59 -6.78
C CYS A 65 6.07 8.09 -6.60
N ASN A 66 5.37 8.48 -5.52
CA ASN A 66 5.09 9.88 -5.26
C ASN A 66 6.37 10.67 -4.96
N ILE A 67 7.25 10.13 -4.12
CA ILE A 67 8.55 10.75 -3.80
C ILE A 67 9.39 10.95 -5.07
N LYS A 68 9.45 9.92 -5.94
CA LYS A 68 10.17 10.02 -7.21
C LYS A 68 9.57 11.08 -8.12
N PHE A 69 8.25 11.14 -8.23
CA PHE A 69 7.56 12.15 -9.03
C PHE A 69 7.89 13.57 -8.55
N GLU A 70 7.70 13.85 -7.25
CA GLU A 70 8.00 15.15 -6.66
C GLU A 70 9.46 15.56 -6.87
N THR A 71 10.40 14.62 -6.69
CA THR A 71 11.83 14.87 -6.90
C THR A 71 12.13 15.29 -8.34
N ILE A 72 11.53 14.60 -9.32
CA ILE A 72 11.71 14.90 -10.74
C ILE A 72 11.08 16.25 -11.08
N MET A 73 9.85 16.50 -10.62
CA MET A 73 9.13 17.76 -10.87
C MET A 73 9.90 18.95 -10.31
N ASN A 74 10.38 18.86 -9.06
CA ASN A 74 11.17 19.92 -8.44
C ASN A 74 12.45 20.20 -9.24
N ARG A 75 13.15 19.15 -9.70
CA ARG A 75 14.34 19.31 -10.54
C ARG A 75 14.02 20.01 -11.87
N ILE A 76 12.90 19.67 -12.50
CA ILE A 76 12.45 20.30 -13.76
C ILE A 76 12.12 21.78 -13.53
N ILE A 77 11.38 22.10 -12.45
CA ILE A 77 10.99 23.47 -12.10
C ILE A 77 12.24 24.33 -11.87
N ILE A 78 13.20 23.86 -11.07
CA ILE A 78 14.46 24.58 -10.83
C ILE A 78 15.20 24.84 -12.15
N LYS A 79 15.29 23.83 -13.02
CA LYS A 79 15.93 23.97 -14.34
C LYS A 79 15.21 25.02 -15.20
N MET A 80 13.88 25.03 -15.21
CA MET A 80 13.09 26.02 -15.96
C MET A 80 13.27 27.44 -15.43
N LEU A 81 13.37 27.62 -14.11
CA LEU A 81 13.61 28.92 -13.50
C LEU A 81 15.01 29.44 -13.85
N LEU A 82 16.03 28.58 -13.74
CA LEU A 82 17.40 28.93 -14.15
C LEU A 82 17.46 29.35 -15.62
N MET A 83 16.75 28.66 -16.51
CA MET A 83 16.74 28.98 -17.94
C MET A 83 16.04 30.30 -18.27
N LYS A 84 15.24 30.88 -17.35
CA LYS A 84 14.63 32.21 -17.51
C LYS A 84 15.51 33.36 -16.98
N LEU A 85 16.57 33.03 -16.23
CA LEU A 85 17.50 33.98 -15.63
C LEU A 85 18.69 34.33 -16.55
N PHE A 86 18.85 33.60 -17.65
CA PHE A 86 19.83 33.83 -18.72
C PHE A 86 19.10 34.21 -20.01
#